data_AF-A0A0K0PTT4-F1
#
_entry.id   AF-A0A0K0PTT4-F1
#
_cell.length_a   1.000
_cell.length_b   1.000
_cell.length_c   1.000
_cell.angle_alpha   90.00
_cell.angle_beta   90.00
_cell.angle_gamma   90.00
#
_symmetry.space_group_name_H-M   'P 1'
#
loop_
_entity.id
_entity.type
_entity.pdbx_description
1 polymer ?
#
loop_
_entity_poly.entity_id
_entity_poly.type
_entity_poly.pdbx_seq_one_letter_code
_entity_poly.pdbx_strand_id
1 'polypeptide(L)'
;YQAEKEKKLYAIFDAFAQNNGHLNISDARYVNALKLFLTGVSPLEYGAFQGYAKVGRHFSGAGARVACQMQSIDELRHVQTQLHAMSHYNKHFNGLHDFAHMHDRLWFLSVPKSFFDDARSAGPFEFLTAISFSFEYVLTNLLFVPFMSGAAYN
;
A
#
# COMPACT_ATOMS: atom_id res chain seq x y z
N TYR A 1 9.51 -18.75 -0.81
CA TYR A 1 8.28 -18.27 -0.15
C TYR A 1 7.51 -17.25 -0.98
N GLN A 2 8.08 -16.09 -1.34
CA GLN A 2 7.34 -15.03 -2.05
C GLN A 2 6.71 -15.49 -3.38
N ALA A 3 7.45 -16.20 -4.24
CA ALA A 3 6.93 -16.68 -5.52
C ALA A 3 5.66 -17.55 -5.39
N GLU A 4 5.58 -18.40 -4.37
CA GLU A 4 4.42 -19.26 -4.14
C GLU A 4 3.21 -18.46 -3.64
N LYS A 5 3.45 -17.37 -2.89
CA LYS A 5 2.40 -16.43 -2.48
C LYS A 5 1.83 -15.70 -3.70
N GLU A 6 2.71 -15.18 -4.56
CA GLU A 6 2.29 -14.45 -5.77
C GLU A 6 1.51 -15.36 -6.72
N LYS A 7 1.98 -16.59 -6.96
CA LYS A 7 1.27 -17.54 -7.84
C LYS A 7 -0.18 -17.77 -7.40
N LYS A 8 -0.42 -17.93 -6.10
CA LYS A 8 -1.77 -18.11 -5.54
C LYS A 8 -2.58 -16.83 -5.63
N LEU A 9 -1.96 -15.68 -5.32
CA LEU A 9 -2.62 -14.38 -5.35
C LEU A 9 -3.16 -14.04 -6.73
N TYR A 10 -2.32 -14.15 -7.78
CA TYR A 10 -2.75 -13.83 -9.13
C TYR A 10 -3.76 -14.82 -9.69
N ALA A 11 -3.68 -16.12 -9.33
CA ALA A 11 -4.72 -17.08 -9.68
C ALA A 11 -6.11 -16.66 -9.13
N ILE A 12 -6.14 -16.07 -7.92
CA ILE A 12 -7.37 -15.55 -7.32
C ILE A 12 -7.81 -14.25 -7.99
N PHE A 13 -6.89 -13.32 -8.30
CA PHE A 13 -7.23 -12.08 -9.01
C PHE A 13 -7.82 -12.35 -10.40
N ASP A 14 -7.23 -13.28 -11.14
CA ASP A 14 -7.71 -13.69 -12.45
C ASP A 14 -9.11 -14.30 -12.33
N ALA A 15 -9.33 -15.20 -11.38
CA ALA A 15 -10.64 -15.78 -11.13
C ALA A 15 -11.68 -14.73 -10.70
N PHE A 16 -11.31 -13.79 -9.84
CA PHE A 16 -12.18 -12.69 -9.41
C PHE A 16 -12.62 -11.83 -10.60
N ALA A 17 -11.68 -11.43 -11.46
CA ALA A 17 -11.97 -10.64 -12.64
C ALA A 17 -12.78 -11.42 -13.69
N GLN A 18 -12.44 -12.69 -13.92
CA GLN A 18 -13.12 -13.58 -14.87
C GLN A 18 -14.60 -13.77 -14.51
N ASN A 19 -14.92 -13.81 -13.22
CA ASN A 19 -16.27 -14.06 -12.71
C ASN A 19 -17.02 -12.79 -12.33
N ASN A 20 -16.55 -11.59 -12.75
CA ASN A 20 -17.14 -10.30 -12.37
C ASN A 20 -17.36 -10.18 -10.85
N GLY A 21 -16.39 -10.61 -10.05
CA GLY A 21 -16.53 -10.70 -8.59
C GLY A 21 -16.87 -9.38 -7.90
N HIS A 22 -16.64 -8.24 -8.54
CA HIS A 22 -17.02 -6.92 -8.04
C HIS A 22 -18.54 -6.74 -7.89
N LEU A 23 -19.36 -7.57 -8.54
CA LEU A 23 -20.82 -7.56 -8.39
C LEU A 23 -21.29 -8.24 -7.09
N ASN A 24 -20.41 -8.97 -6.42
CA ASN A 24 -20.74 -9.73 -5.22
C ASN A 24 -20.47 -8.95 -3.92
N ILE A 25 -20.08 -7.67 -4.02
CA ILE A 25 -19.91 -6.82 -2.84
C ILE A 25 -21.28 -6.41 -2.27
N SER A 26 -21.32 -6.10 -0.98
CA SER A 26 -22.55 -5.79 -0.23
C SER A 26 -23.34 -4.63 -0.83
N ASP A 27 -22.65 -3.55 -1.21
CA ASP A 27 -23.22 -2.32 -1.77
C ASP A 27 -22.12 -1.52 -2.48
N ALA A 28 -22.44 -0.85 -3.60
CA ALA A 28 -21.48 -0.02 -4.34
C ALA A 28 -20.85 1.11 -3.48
N ARG A 29 -21.49 1.51 -2.37
CA ARG A 29 -20.94 2.44 -1.37
C ARG A 29 -19.63 1.94 -0.77
N TYR A 30 -19.44 0.62 -0.63
CA TYR A 30 -18.20 0.01 -0.14
C TYR A 30 -16.98 0.42 -0.99
N VAL A 31 -17.16 0.60 -2.30
CA VAL A 31 -16.08 0.99 -3.21
C VAL A 31 -15.49 2.38 -2.88
N ASN A 32 -16.19 3.23 -2.12
CA ASN A 32 -15.59 4.47 -1.65
C ASN A 32 -14.42 4.24 -0.68
N ALA A 33 -14.43 3.15 0.09
CA ALA A 33 -13.28 2.75 0.89
C ALA A 33 -12.09 2.38 0.00
N LEU A 34 -12.33 1.65 -1.10
CA LEU A 34 -11.31 1.28 -2.07
C LEU A 34 -10.71 2.51 -2.78
N LYS A 35 -11.52 3.54 -3.06
CA LYS A 35 -11.03 4.83 -3.59
C LYS A 35 -10.06 5.50 -2.63
N LEU A 36 -10.42 5.58 -1.35
CA LEU A 36 -9.55 6.14 -0.32
C LEU A 36 -8.26 5.32 -0.18
N PHE A 37 -8.37 3.98 -0.20
CA PHE A 37 -7.22 3.10 -0.10
C PHE A 37 -6.24 3.31 -1.26
N LEU A 38 -6.74 3.24 -2.50
CA LEU A 38 -5.89 3.34 -3.70
C LEU A 38 -5.23 4.72 -3.84
N THR A 39 -5.93 5.79 -3.45
CA THR A 39 -5.43 7.17 -3.61
C THR A 39 -4.66 7.68 -2.39
N GLY A 40 -4.94 7.15 -1.20
CA GLY A 40 -4.37 7.61 0.07
C GLY A 40 -3.33 6.67 0.67
N VAL A 41 -3.53 5.36 0.58
CA VAL A 41 -2.68 4.35 1.23
C VAL A 41 -1.68 3.73 0.25
N SER A 42 -2.13 3.28 -0.93
CA SER A 42 -1.23 2.64 -1.91
C SER A 42 -0.02 3.49 -2.34
N PRO A 43 -0.12 4.83 -2.45
CA PRO A 43 1.06 5.65 -2.71
C PRO A 43 2.08 5.67 -1.57
N LEU A 44 1.63 5.41 -0.33
CA LEU A 44 2.52 5.33 0.84
C LEU A 44 3.42 4.10 0.77
N GLU A 45 2.92 2.98 0.25
CA GLU A 45 3.72 1.79 -0.02
C GLU A 45 4.86 2.09 -1.00
N TYR A 46 4.58 2.88 -2.06
CA TYR A 46 5.63 3.33 -2.97
C TYR A 46 6.61 4.30 -2.30
N GLY A 47 6.11 5.19 -1.44
CA GLY A 47 6.94 6.05 -0.60
C GLY A 47 7.86 5.24 0.33
N ALA A 48 7.34 4.20 0.97
CA ALA A 48 8.06 3.29 1.84
C ALA A 48 9.11 2.49 1.08
N PHE A 49 8.77 1.93 -0.09
CA PHE A 49 9.71 1.28 -1.00
C PHE A 49 10.94 2.18 -1.25
N GLN A 50 10.72 3.44 -1.63
CA GLN A 50 11.77 4.41 -1.90
C GLN A 50 12.58 4.76 -0.63
N GLY A 51 11.89 4.98 0.50
CA GLY A 51 12.52 5.30 1.78
C GLY A 51 13.42 4.17 2.29
N TYR A 52 12.91 2.94 2.30
CA TYR A 52 13.64 1.75 2.71
C TYR A 52 14.82 1.43 1.79
N ALA A 53 14.68 1.64 0.46
CA ALA A 53 15.79 1.51 -0.48
C ALA A 53 16.94 2.47 -0.14
N LYS A 54 16.60 3.73 0.15
CA LYS A 54 17.57 4.76 0.55
C LYS A 54 18.25 4.38 1.88
N VAL A 55 17.51 4.15 2.96
CA VAL A 55 18.12 3.86 4.26
C VAL A 55 18.89 2.53 4.27
N GLY A 56 18.47 1.55 3.46
CA GLY A 56 19.19 0.30 3.21
C GLY A 56 20.56 0.50 2.54
N ARG A 57 20.84 1.67 1.97
CA ARG A 57 22.17 2.08 1.51
C ARG A 57 22.95 2.86 2.59
N HIS A 58 22.28 3.61 3.46
CA HIS A 58 22.92 4.56 4.37
C HIS A 58 23.35 3.96 5.71
N PHE A 59 22.75 2.86 6.19
CA PHE A 59 23.23 2.21 7.41
C PHE A 59 24.59 1.53 7.22
N SER A 60 25.51 1.75 8.17
CA SER A 60 26.84 1.12 8.18
C SER A 60 26.80 -0.36 8.58
N GLY A 61 25.82 -0.75 9.41
CA GLY A 61 25.60 -2.15 9.81
C GLY A 61 24.98 -2.98 8.68
N ALA A 62 25.66 -4.05 8.26
CA ALA A 62 25.19 -4.90 7.16
C ALA A 62 23.83 -5.56 7.45
N GLY A 63 23.57 -5.97 8.70
CA GLY A 63 22.28 -6.55 9.10
C GLY A 63 21.12 -5.57 8.88
N ALA A 64 21.28 -4.32 9.32
CA ALA A 64 20.29 -3.26 9.11
C ALA A 64 20.06 -2.99 7.61
N ARG A 65 21.12 -2.98 6.80
CA ARG A 65 21.00 -2.79 5.35
C ARG A 65 20.16 -3.89 4.69
N VAL A 66 20.48 -5.15 4.96
CA VAL A 66 19.77 -6.29 4.36
C VAL A 66 18.30 -6.28 4.79
N ALA A 67 18.01 -6.02 6.07
CA ALA A 67 16.64 -5.89 6.56
C ALA A 67 15.87 -4.77 5.85
N CYS A 68 16.44 -3.57 5.72
CA CYS A 68 15.80 -2.46 5.01
C CYS A 68 15.59 -2.77 3.52
N GLN A 69 16.54 -3.46 2.88
CA GLN A 69 16.41 -3.83 1.47
C GLN A 69 15.33 -4.90 1.25
N MET A 70 15.19 -5.85 2.16
CA MET A 70 14.09 -6.82 2.15
C MET A 70 12.74 -6.12 2.37
N GLN A 71 12.65 -5.19 3.31
CA GLN A 71 11.45 -4.38 3.51
C GLN A 71 11.11 -3.59 2.23
N SER A 72 12.09 -2.91 1.64
CA SER A 72 11.90 -2.12 0.41
C SER A 72 11.26 -2.94 -0.71
N ILE A 73 11.77 -4.14 -1.00
CA ILE A 73 11.20 -4.98 -2.07
C ILE A 73 9.81 -5.53 -1.71
N ASP A 74 9.52 -5.75 -0.42
CA ASP A 74 8.19 -6.13 0.03
C ASP A 74 7.19 -4.96 -0.14
N GLU A 75 7.58 -3.71 0.11
CA GLU A 75 6.68 -2.55 -0.13
C GLU A 75 6.43 -2.32 -1.63
N LEU A 76 7.43 -2.60 -2.48
CA LEU A 76 7.23 -2.59 -3.93
C LEU A 76 6.22 -3.66 -4.35
N ARG A 77 6.28 -4.84 -3.73
CA ARG A 77 5.29 -5.92 -3.93
C ARG A 77 3.91 -5.46 -3.46
N HIS A 78 3.80 -4.78 -2.32
CA HIS A 78 2.54 -4.25 -1.80
C HIS A 78 1.89 -3.28 -2.78
N VAL A 79 2.58 -2.21 -3.20
CA VAL A 79 1.98 -1.25 -4.14
C VAL A 79 1.56 -1.93 -5.44
N GLN A 80 2.41 -2.78 -6.04
CA GLN A 80 2.09 -3.42 -7.32
C GLN A 80 0.88 -4.36 -7.20
N THR A 81 0.83 -5.18 -6.15
CA THR A 81 -0.31 -6.09 -5.93
C THR A 81 -1.60 -5.34 -5.59
N GLN A 82 -1.53 -4.21 -4.87
CA GLN A 82 -2.68 -3.34 -4.63
C GLN A 82 -3.21 -2.72 -5.93
N LEU A 83 -2.33 -2.25 -6.82
CA LEU A 83 -2.73 -1.76 -8.15
C LEU A 83 -3.45 -2.84 -8.96
N HIS A 84 -2.92 -4.07 -8.96
CA HIS A 84 -3.55 -5.18 -9.66
C HIS A 84 -4.87 -5.61 -9.03
N ALA A 85 -4.96 -5.60 -7.69
CA ALA A 85 -6.21 -5.89 -6.97
C ALA A 85 -7.31 -4.86 -7.31
N MET A 86 -6.96 -3.58 -7.39
CA MET A 86 -7.91 -2.50 -7.69
C MET A 86 -8.21 -2.35 -9.19
N SER A 87 -7.40 -2.97 -10.06
CA SER A 87 -7.52 -2.84 -11.52
C SER A 87 -8.91 -3.21 -12.04
N HIS A 88 -9.50 -4.31 -11.54
CA HIS A 88 -10.84 -4.70 -11.96
C HIS A 88 -11.91 -3.73 -11.46
N TYR A 89 -11.84 -3.26 -10.21
CA TYR A 89 -12.74 -2.24 -9.70
C TYR A 89 -12.67 -0.93 -10.50
N ASN A 90 -11.48 -0.48 -10.90
CA ASN A 90 -11.31 0.73 -11.70
C ASN A 90 -12.01 0.67 -13.06
N LYS A 91 -12.21 -0.53 -13.63
CA LYS A 91 -12.95 -0.70 -14.89
C LYS A 91 -14.46 -0.48 -14.74
N HIS A 92 -14.98 -0.62 -13.53
CA HIS A 92 -16.43 -0.64 -13.25
C HIS A 92 -16.90 0.50 -12.35
N PHE A 93 -15.99 1.20 -11.66
CA PHE A 93 -16.32 2.27 -10.72
C PHE A 93 -15.47 3.53 -10.93
N ASN A 94 -16.06 4.69 -10.68
CA ASN A 94 -15.39 5.98 -10.78
C ASN A 94 -14.39 6.23 -9.64
N GLY A 95 -13.49 7.19 -9.82
CA GLY A 95 -12.61 7.72 -8.78
C GLY A 95 -11.35 6.89 -8.47
N LEU A 96 -11.08 5.83 -9.22
CA LEU A 96 -9.89 4.98 -9.09
C LEU A 96 -8.84 5.21 -10.21
N HIS A 97 -9.13 6.09 -11.17
CA HIS A 97 -8.46 6.12 -12.49
C HIS A 97 -7.14 6.90 -12.53
N ASP A 98 -6.81 7.71 -11.52
CA ASP A 98 -5.68 8.64 -11.58
C ASP A 98 -4.98 8.79 -10.20
N PHE A 99 -4.80 7.66 -9.52
CA PHE A 99 -4.45 7.63 -8.10
C PHE A 99 -3.17 8.37 -7.74
N ALA A 100 -2.11 8.23 -8.55
CA ALA A 100 -0.82 8.88 -8.28
C ALA A 100 -0.89 10.40 -8.47
N HIS A 101 -1.53 10.86 -9.55
CA HIS A 101 -1.69 12.29 -9.80
C HIS A 101 -2.59 12.96 -8.75
N MET A 102 -3.67 12.27 -8.33
CA MET A 102 -4.56 12.71 -7.28
C MET A 102 -3.85 12.79 -5.92
N HIS A 103 -3.05 11.79 -5.56
CA HIS A 103 -2.30 11.77 -4.29
C HIS A 103 -1.45 13.03 -4.09
N ASP A 104 -0.86 13.53 -5.17
CA ASP A 104 -0.01 14.73 -5.15
C ASP A 104 -0.79 16.06 -5.15
N ARG A 105 -2.11 16.07 -5.39
CA ARG A 105 -2.87 17.31 -5.71
C ARG A 105 -4.16 17.51 -4.94
N LEU A 106 -4.86 16.44 -4.57
CA LEU A 106 -6.12 16.58 -3.86
C LEU A 106 -5.87 16.96 -2.40
N TRP A 107 -6.63 17.93 -1.91
CA TRP A 107 -6.41 18.56 -0.61
C TRP A 107 -6.38 17.55 0.55
N PHE A 108 -7.30 16.59 0.61
CA PHE A 108 -7.34 15.61 1.71
C PHE A 108 -6.24 14.55 1.58
N LEU A 109 -5.71 14.34 0.38
CA LEU A 109 -4.58 13.44 0.14
C LEU A 109 -3.24 14.08 0.49
N SER A 110 -3.20 15.40 0.72
CA SER A 110 -2.04 16.04 1.34
C SER A 110 -1.74 15.51 2.75
N VAL A 111 -2.74 14.97 3.46
CA VAL A 111 -2.56 14.38 4.80
C VAL A 111 -1.64 13.15 4.75
N PRO A 112 -1.97 12.06 4.04
CA PRO A 112 -1.07 10.91 3.93
C PRO A 112 0.24 11.27 3.21
N LYS A 113 0.19 12.12 2.19
CA LYS A 113 1.39 12.56 1.46
C LYS A 113 2.40 13.25 2.37
N SER A 114 1.96 14.27 3.11
CA SER A 114 2.85 15.05 3.98
C SER A 114 3.46 14.21 5.10
N PHE A 115 2.71 13.26 5.67
CA PHE A 115 3.23 12.32 6.65
C PHE A 115 4.44 11.53 6.11
N PHE A 116 4.34 10.99 4.89
CA PHE A 116 5.46 10.23 4.30
C PHE A 116 6.56 11.13 3.74
N ASP A 117 6.24 12.32 3.22
CA ASP A 117 7.25 13.28 2.79
C ASP A 117 8.10 13.76 3.97
N ASP A 118 7.49 14.01 5.14
CA ASP A 118 8.19 14.31 6.39
C ASP A 118 9.17 13.19 6.78
N ALA A 119 8.66 11.97 6.95
CA ALA A 119 9.48 10.81 7.32
C ALA A 119 10.65 10.55 6.35
N ARG A 120 10.45 10.72 5.02
CA ARG A 120 11.50 10.49 4.02
C ARG A 120 12.50 11.64 3.89
N SER A 121 12.09 12.84 4.28
CA SER A 121 12.97 14.00 4.33
C SER A 121 13.89 13.97 5.56
N ALA A 122 13.47 13.25 6.61
CA ALA A 122 14.23 13.05 7.84
C ALA A 122 15.50 12.19 7.67
N GLY A 123 16.26 12.10 8.76
CA GLY A 123 17.44 11.22 8.85
C GLY A 123 17.07 9.72 8.87
N PRO A 124 18.03 8.82 8.59
CA PRO A 124 17.73 7.39 8.46
C PRO A 124 17.23 6.74 9.76
N PHE A 125 17.66 7.23 10.92
CA PHE A 125 17.19 6.73 12.22
C PHE A 125 15.76 7.17 12.52
N GLU A 126 15.45 8.43 12.26
CA GLU A 126 14.09 8.97 12.43
C GLU A 126 13.11 8.30 11.47
N PHE A 127 13.51 8.05 10.21
CA PHE A 127 12.70 7.27 9.27
C PHE A 127 12.35 5.87 9.81
N LEU A 128 13.30 5.15 10.43
CA LEU A 128 13.02 3.85 11.05
C LEU A 128 12.12 3.96 12.28
N THR A 129 12.30 5.00 13.12
CA THR A 129 11.41 5.22 14.26
C THR A 129 9.99 5.58 13.83
N ALA A 130 9.84 6.41 12.79
CA ALA A 130 8.56 6.82 12.25
C ALA A 130 7.86 5.66 11.54
N ILE A 131 8.51 5.04 10.56
CA ILE A 131 7.87 4.04 9.70
C ILE A 131 7.96 2.64 10.32
N SER A 132 9.15 2.12 10.64
CA SER A 132 9.27 0.74 11.13
C SER A 132 8.68 0.54 12.53
N PHE A 133 8.92 1.47 13.45
CA PHE A 133 8.41 1.33 14.82
C PHE A 133 7.00 1.88 14.97
N SER A 134 6.77 3.17 14.67
CA SER A 134 5.48 3.78 14.97
C SER A 134 4.38 3.29 14.02
N PHE A 135 4.63 3.32 12.71
CA PHE A 135 3.61 2.96 11.73
C PHE A 135 3.44 1.43 11.57
N GLU A 136 4.52 0.71 11.27
CA GLU A 136 4.50 -0.72 10.95
C GLU A 136 4.37 -1.64 12.17
N TYR A 137 4.61 -1.15 13.39
CA TYR A 137 4.48 -1.95 14.61
C TYR A 137 3.39 -1.44 15.54
N VAL A 138 3.47 -0.19 16.02
CA VAL A 138 2.50 0.33 17.00
C VAL A 138 1.11 0.53 16.38
N LEU A 139 1.04 1.13 15.20
CA LEU A 139 -0.23 1.57 14.60
C LEU A 139 -0.74 0.66 13.48
N THR A 140 0.05 -0.31 13.03
CA THR A 140 -0.22 -1.10 11.80
C THR A 140 -1.61 -1.73 11.78
N ASN A 141 -2.06 -2.27 12.92
CA ASN A 141 -3.37 -2.93 13.01
C ASN A 141 -4.53 -1.95 12.87
N LEU A 142 -4.35 -0.67 13.23
CA LEU A 142 -5.38 0.35 13.07
C LEU A 142 -5.56 0.76 11.60
N LEU A 143 -4.61 0.44 10.72
CA LEU A 143 -4.75 0.58 9.28
C LEU A 143 -5.16 -0.73 8.62
N PHE A 144 -4.41 -1.81 8.87
CA PHE A 144 -4.55 -3.07 8.16
C PHE A 144 -5.88 -3.76 8.46
N VAL A 145 -6.24 -3.90 9.74
CA VAL A 145 -7.43 -4.68 10.14
C VAL A 145 -8.70 -4.06 9.58
N PRO A 146 -8.97 -2.74 9.72
CA PRO A 146 -10.21 -2.16 9.20
C PRO A 146 -10.42 -2.35 7.69
N PHE A 147 -9.37 -2.20 6.86
CA PHE A 147 -9.51 -2.41 5.42
C PHE A 147 -9.67 -3.89 5.06
N MET A 148 -8.83 -4.76 5.63
CA MET A 148 -8.81 -6.18 5.25
C MET A 148 -10.00 -6.94 5.84
N SER A 149 -10.38 -6.69 7.09
CA SER A 149 -11.60 -7.26 7.66
C SER A 149 -12.84 -6.62 7.05
N GLY A 150 -12.83 -5.31 6.77
CA GLY A 150 -13.93 -4.65 6.05
C GLY A 150 -14.24 -5.33 4.72
N ALA A 151 -13.22 -5.73 3.98
CA ALA A 151 -13.32 -6.50 2.73
C ALA A 151 -13.84 -7.93 2.90
N ALA A 152 -13.72 -8.53 4.09
CA ALA A 152 -14.28 -9.86 4.35
C ALA A 152 -15.78 -9.82 4.70
N TYR A 153 -16.26 -8.66 5.15
CA TYR A 153 -17.64 -8.44 5.60
C TYR A 153 -18.51 -7.69 4.57
N ASN A 154 -17.92 -7.27 3.45
CA ASN A 154 -18.60 -6.58 2.35
C ASN A 154 -18.20 -7.18 1.02
#